data_AF-A0A9E4WGA4-F1
#
_entry.id   AF-A0A9E4WGA4-F1
#
_cell.length_a   1.000
_cell.length_b   1.000
_cell.length_c   1.000
_cell.angle_alpha   90.00
_cell.angle_beta   90.00
_cell.angle_gamma   90.00
#
_symmetry.space_group_name_H-M   'P 1'
#
loop_
_entity.id
_entity.type
_entity.pdbx_description
1 polymer ?
#
loop_
_entity_poly.entity_id
_entity_poly.type
_entity_poly.pdbx_seq_one_letter_code
_entity_poly.pdbx_strand_id
1 'polypeptide(L)'
;WGQYEQALPNEVLLHNLEHGGIGLHYDCEVPCPELVQALDDIIPRNPSQFILSPYVNMPGKIAVTAWRHHLYLDEVDEEEIRKFIDEYQDRAPESVPTNLY
;
A
#
# COMPACT_ATOMS: atom_id res chain seq x y z
N TRP A 1 -10.40 4.08 2.54
CA TRP A 1 -8.94 4.19 2.48
C TRP A 1 -8.45 4.73 3.81
N GLY A 2 -7.21 4.42 4.19
CA GLY A 2 -6.64 4.76 5.49
C GLY A 2 -5.82 3.63 6.09
N GLN A 3 -5.42 3.84 7.35
CA GLN A 3 -4.69 2.85 8.14
C GLN A 3 -5.67 1.94 8.89
N TYR A 4 -5.36 0.64 8.90
CA TYR A 4 -6.16 -0.39 9.57
C TYR A 4 -5.24 -1.29 10.40
N GLU A 5 -5.61 -1.49 11.66
CA GLU A 5 -4.89 -2.40 12.58
C GLU A 5 -5.25 -3.88 12.34
N GLN A 6 -6.28 -4.15 11.55
CA GLN A 6 -6.80 -5.48 11.26
C GLN A 6 -6.75 -5.77 9.77
N ALA A 7 -6.59 -7.05 9.42
CA ALA A 7 -6.59 -7.48 8.03
C ALA A 7 -7.94 -7.16 7.39
N LEU A 8 -7.89 -6.60 6.18
CA LEU A 8 -9.09 -6.30 5.40
C LEU A 8 -9.45 -7.49 4.49
N PRO A 9 -10.74 -7.67 4.17
CA PRO A 9 -11.16 -8.61 3.13
C PRO A 9 -10.50 -8.28 1.79
N ASN A 10 -10.17 -9.31 1.01
CA ASN A 10 -9.53 -9.16 -0.30
C ASN A 10 -10.37 -8.27 -1.24
N GLU A 11 -11.69 -8.30 -1.13
CA GLU A 11 -12.61 -7.50 -1.94
C GLU A 11 -12.44 -5.99 -1.67
N VAL A 12 -12.17 -5.61 -0.42
CA VAL A 12 -11.91 -4.21 -0.05
C VAL A 12 -10.58 -3.75 -0.61
N LEU A 13 -9.55 -4.60 -0.54
CA LEU A 13 -8.24 -4.32 -1.09
C LEU A 13 -8.31 -4.22 -2.63
N LEU A 14 -8.98 -5.16 -3.29
CA LEU A 14 -9.15 -5.16 -4.75
C LEU A 14 -9.86 -3.92 -5.26
N HIS A 15 -10.92 -3.49 -4.59
CA HIS A 15 -11.65 -2.27 -4.95
C HIS A 15 -10.77 -1.01 -4.82
N ASN A 16 -9.89 -0.94 -3.81
CA ASN A 16 -8.90 0.13 -3.72
C ASN A 16 -7.97 0.15 -4.94
N LEU A 17 -7.49 -1.03 -5.37
CA LEU A 17 -6.59 -1.13 -6.53
C LEU A 17 -7.32 -0.81 -7.84
N GLU A 18 -8.57 -1.24 -8.00
CA GLU A 18 -9.41 -0.94 -9.17
C GLU A 18 -9.56 0.57 -9.42
N HIS A 19 -9.62 1.35 -8.33
CA HIS A 19 -9.69 2.82 -8.35
C HIS A 19 -8.33 3.53 -8.44
N GLY A 20 -7.24 2.81 -8.70
CA GLY A 20 -5.91 3.40 -8.85
C GLY A 20 -5.19 3.67 -7.53
N GLY A 21 -5.67 3.10 -6.43
CA GLY A 21 -5.03 3.22 -5.12
C GLY A 21 -3.82 2.32 -4.93
N ILE A 22 -3.08 2.65 -3.87
CA ILE A 22 -1.89 1.93 -3.42
C ILE A 22 -2.23 1.21 -2.11
N GLY A 23 -1.89 -0.07 -2.03
CA GLY A 23 -1.89 -0.82 -0.79
C GLY A 23 -0.47 -0.97 -0.23
N LEU A 24 -0.25 -0.56 1.01
CA LEU A 24 0.95 -0.88 1.79
C LEU A 24 0.56 -1.95 2.81
N HIS A 25 1.18 -3.11 2.69
CA HIS A 25 0.89 -4.27 3.52
C HIS A 25 2.12 -4.70 4.28
N TYR A 26 1.93 -5.18 5.50
CA TYR A 26 3.00 -5.72 6.33
C TYR A 26 2.62 -7.06 6.94
N ASP A 27 3.59 -7.96 7.03
CA ASP A 27 3.48 -9.22 7.75
C ASP A 27 4.39 -9.17 8.98
N CYS A 28 3.79 -9.17 10.16
CA CYS A 28 4.51 -9.12 11.42
C CYS A 28 3.99 -10.20 12.36
N GLU A 29 4.87 -11.14 12.73
CA GLU A 29 4.58 -12.18 13.72
C GLU A 29 4.33 -11.62 15.12
N VAL A 30 4.91 -10.44 15.41
CA VAL A 30 4.74 -9.67 16.65
C VAL A 30 4.42 -8.21 16.32
N PRO A 31 3.75 -7.44 17.22
CA PRO A 31 3.50 -6.03 16.98
C PRO A 31 4.78 -5.26 16.59
N CYS A 32 4.74 -4.61 15.43
CA CYS A 32 5.89 -3.96 14.80
C CYS A 32 5.64 -2.46 14.56
N PRO A 33 5.39 -1.66 15.62
CA PRO A 33 4.95 -0.27 15.49
C PRO A 33 5.94 0.61 14.71
N GLU A 34 7.24 0.34 14.82
CA GLU A 34 8.28 1.07 14.07
C GLU A 34 8.15 0.88 12.55
N LEU A 35 7.84 -0.35 12.10
CA LEU A 35 7.62 -0.63 10.69
C LEU A 35 6.33 0.05 10.20
N VAL A 36 5.26 -0.07 10.98
CA VAL A 36 3.98 0.55 10.64
C VAL A 36 4.13 2.07 10.52
N GLN A 37 4.85 2.70 11.45
CA GLN A 37 5.13 4.14 11.40
C GLN A 37 5.98 4.51 10.19
N ALA A 38 7.02 3.73 9.88
CA ALA A 38 7.86 4.00 8.71
C ALA A 38 7.08 3.91 7.38
N LEU A 39 6.12 2.98 7.27
CA LEU A 39 5.23 2.90 6.10
C LEU A 39 4.23 4.06 6.08
N ASP A 40 3.69 4.45 7.23
CA ASP A 40 2.78 5.59 7.36
C ASP A 40 3.45 6.92 6.97
N ASP A 41 4.72 7.11 7.34
CA ASP A 41 5.51 8.30 7.00
C ASP A 41 5.75 8.46 5.49
N ILE A 42 5.67 7.38 4.71
CA ILE A 42 5.77 7.42 3.24
C ILE A 42 4.47 7.95 2.60
N ILE A 43 3.33 7.70 3.24
CA ILE A 43 2.00 8.06 2.75
C ILE A 43 1.85 9.60 2.76
N PRO A 44 1.35 10.21 1.68
CA PRO A 44 1.13 11.66 1.65
C PRO A 44 0.08 12.10 2.68
N ARG A 45 0.20 13.33 3.18
CA ARG A 45 -0.74 13.95 4.15
C ARG A 45 -2.19 14.00 3.71
N ASN A 46 -2.43 13.93 2.40
CA ASN A 46 -3.75 13.64 1.86
C ASN A 46 -3.74 12.17 1.40
N PRO A 47 -3.98 11.21 2.31
CA PRO A 47 -3.84 9.77 2.05
C PRO A 47 -4.99 9.21 1.22
N SER A 48 -5.63 10.05 0.41
CA SER A 48 -6.59 9.60 -0.58
C SER A 48 -5.90 8.54 -1.45
N GLN A 49 -6.54 7.40 -1.60
CA GLN A 49 -6.14 6.23 -2.38
C GLN A 49 -5.08 5.33 -1.72
N PHE A 50 -4.74 5.55 -0.45
CA PHE A 50 -3.79 4.70 0.27
C PHE A 50 -4.49 3.79 1.28
N ILE A 51 -4.10 2.52 1.33
CA ILE A 51 -4.44 1.60 2.40
C ILE A 51 -3.16 1.13 3.07
N LEU A 52 -3.06 1.27 4.40
CA LEU A 52 -2.04 0.63 5.21
C LEU A 52 -2.71 -0.45 6.07
N SER A 53 -2.36 -1.71 5.90
CA SER A 53 -3.03 -2.81 6.61
C SER A 53 -2.15 -4.04 6.77
N PRO A 54 -2.32 -4.85 7.84
CA PRO A 54 -1.62 -6.12 7.96
C PRO A 54 -2.12 -7.11 6.90
N TYR A 55 -1.20 -7.92 6.36
CA TYR A 55 -1.50 -9.02 5.44
C TYR A 55 -0.49 -10.15 5.65
N VAL A 56 -0.97 -11.35 5.94
CA VAL A 56 -0.13 -12.49 6.34
C VAL A 56 0.25 -13.39 5.16
N ASN A 57 1.34 -14.14 5.30
CA ASN A 57 1.85 -15.11 4.32
C ASN A 57 2.26 -14.48 2.99
N MET A 58 2.87 -13.29 3.04
CA MET A 58 3.41 -12.62 1.86
C MET A 58 4.84 -13.12 1.54
N PRO A 59 5.30 -13.04 0.28
CA PRO A 59 6.67 -13.38 -0.10
C PRO A 59 7.76 -12.57 0.61
N GLY A 60 7.47 -11.35 1.03
CA GLY A 60 8.36 -10.49 1.81
C GLY A 60 7.62 -9.89 3.01
N LYS A 61 8.37 -9.26 3.92
CA LYS A 61 7.80 -8.62 5.12
C LYS A 61 6.86 -7.46 4.79
N ILE A 62 7.09 -6.80 3.66
CA ILE A 62 6.31 -5.68 3.15
C ILE A 62 5.85 -6.05 1.74
N ALA A 63 4.60 -5.73 1.42
CA ALA A 63 4.12 -5.72 0.05
C ALA A 63 3.49 -4.38 -0.28
N VAL A 64 3.92 -3.76 -1.37
CA VAL A 64 3.25 -2.61 -1.97
C VAL A 64 2.49 -3.08 -3.21
N THR A 65 1.20 -2.76 -3.26
CA THR A 65 0.29 -3.23 -4.31
C THR A 65 -0.33 -2.06 -5.05
N ALA A 66 -0.44 -2.24 -6.36
CA ALA A 66 -1.22 -1.41 -7.27
C ALA A 66 -1.97 -2.35 -8.23
N TRP A 67 -2.85 -1.82 -9.07
CA TRP A 67 -3.63 -2.66 -9.99
C TRP A 67 -2.74 -3.57 -10.85
N ARG A 68 -2.75 -4.89 -10.57
CA ARG A 68 -1.93 -5.92 -11.24
C ARG A 68 -0.41 -5.77 -11.05
N HIS A 69 0.04 -4.97 -10.09
CA HIS A 69 1.45 -4.78 -9.77
C HIS A 69 1.71 -5.02 -8.28
N HIS A 70 2.86 -5.65 -7.99
CA HIS A 70 3.29 -5.96 -6.64
C HIS A 70 4.78 -5.67 -6.52
N LEU A 71 5.17 -5.05 -5.41
CA LEU A 71 6.55 -4.89 -4.97
C LEU A 71 6.66 -5.58 -3.61
N TYR A 72 7.58 -6.53 -3.48
CA TYR A 72 7.86 -7.22 -2.22
C TYR A 72 9.21 -6.78 -1.68
N LEU A 73 9.26 -6.46 -0.40
CA LEU A 73 10.47 -6.00 0.30
C LEU A 73 10.61 -6.71 1.64
N ASP A 74 11.84 -6.96 2.07
CA ASP A 74 12.14 -7.49 3.41
C ASP A 74 12.35 -6.38 4.45
N GLU A 75 12.76 -5.20 3.99
CA GLU A 75 12.98 -4.00 4.80
C GLU A 75 12.38 -2.76 4.12
N VAL A 76 12.23 -1.66 4.86
CA VAL A 76 11.68 -0.42 4.30
C VAL A 76 12.72 0.22 3.40
N ASP A 77 12.47 0.18 2.10
CA ASP A 77 13.17 0.97 1.09
C ASP A 77 12.25 2.11 0.61
N GLU A 78 12.38 3.28 1.23
CA GLU A 78 11.55 4.43 0.91
C GLU A 78 11.70 4.87 -0.56
N GLU A 79 12.91 4.80 -1.13
CA GLU A 79 13.15 5.23 -2.51
C GLU A 79 12.42 4.32 -3.48
N GLU A 80 12.51 3.00 -3.29
CA GLU A 80 11.86 2.01 -4.14
C GLU A 80 10.33 2.06 -4.01
N ILE A 81 9.82 2.24 -2.78
CA ILE A 81 8.38 2.40 -2.54
C ILE A 81 7.84 3.65 -3.24
N ARG A 82 8.56 4.79 -3.16
CA ARG A 82 8.15 6.02 -3.84
C ARG A 82 8.15 5.88 -5.35
N LYS A 83 9.17 5.24 -5.94
CA LYS A 83 9.19 4.93 -7.39
C LYS A 83 8.00 4.09 -7.80
N PHE A 84 7.63 3.09 -7.00
CA PHE A 84 6.47 2.25 -7.27
C PHE A 84 5.17 3.06 -7.23
N ILE A 85 5.01 3.93 -6.22
CA ILE A 85 3.83 4.80 -6.11
C ILE A 85 3.72 5.71 -7.34
N ASP A 86 4.80 6.40 -7.71
CA ASP A 86 4.84 7.30 -8.87
C ASP A 86 4.52 6.56 -10.19
N GLU A 87 4.95 5.30 -10.30
CA GLU A 87 4.78 4.50 -11.50
C GLU A 87 3.40 3.84 -11.63
N TYR A 88 2.66 3.65 -10.54
CA TYR A 88 1.42 2.85 -10.60
C TYR A 88 0.17 3.50 -9.98
N GLN A 89 0.31 4.56 -9.17
CA GLN A 89 -0.85 5.30 -8.68
C GLN A 89 -1.66 5.87 -9.85
N ASP A 90 -3.00 5.82 -9.74
CA ASP A 90 -3.91 6.30 -10.79
C ASP A 90 -3.76 5.61 -12.15
N ARG A 91 -3.17 4.40 -12.20
CA ARG A 91 -3.03 3.58 -13.42
C ARG A 91 -3.87 2.29 -13.34
N ALA A 92 -5.18 2.43 -13.19
CA ALA A 92 -6.14 1.34 -13.07
C ALA A 92 -7.41 1.55 -13.94
N PRO A 93 -8.26 0.53 -14.14
CA PRO A 93 -9.41 0.60 -15.04
C PRO A 93 -10.46 1.64 -14.64
N GLU A 94 -10.67 1.84 -13.33
CA GLU A 94 -11.62 2.82 -12.78
C GLU A 94 -10.90 3.89 -11.95
N SER A 95 -9.69 4.26 -12.37
CA SER A 95 -8.94 5.32 -11.72
C SER A 95 -9.79 6.56 -11.51
N VAL A 96 -9.79 7.05 -10.26
CA VAL A 96 -10.41 8.31 -9.87
C VAL A 96 -9.27 9.27 -9.59
N PRO A 97 -8.78 10.03 -10.59
CA PRO A 97 -7.50 10.71 -10.48
C PRO A 97 -7.52 11.69 -9.32
N THR A 98 -6.66 11.47 -8.33
CA THR A 98 -6.33 12.52 -7.36
C THR A 98 -4.97 13.13 -7.66
N ASN A 99 -4.15 12.45 -8.46
CA ASN A 99 -3.00 13.03 -9.11
C ASN A 99 -3.42 13.75 -10.40
N LEU A 100 -3.64 15.08 -10.30
CA LEU A 100 -3.95 15.93 -11.45
C LEU A 100 -2.69 16.43 -12.21
N TYR A 101 -1.53 15.81 -11.97
CA TYR A 101 -0.24 16.22 -12.54
C TYR A 101 0.46 15.09 -13.28
#